data_AF-A0A1F8V8T5-F1
#
_entry.id   AF-A0A1F8V8T5-F1
#
_cell.length_a   1.000
_cell.length_b   1.000
_cell.length_c   1.000
_cell.angle_alpha   90.00
_cell.angle_beta   90.00
_cell.angle_gamma   90.00
#
_symmetry.space_group_name_H-M   'P 1'
#
loop_
_entity.id
_entity.type
_entity.pdbx_description
1 polymer ?
#
loop_
_entity_poly.entity_id
_entity_poly.type
_entity_poly.pdbx_seq_one_letter_code
_entity_poly.pdbx_strand_id
1 'polypeptide(L)'
;MPIDDTEFQALKKRTRFFIQKQENDERLREDFLNSLLALPLTIEQRIALLAEQDKEGWTVGMTVVRYHRETAVQQYLVHHSIILGELHQDGKDVLLALALLMKKTATGWTLGHYIAYYESNQIVQQYIALLIHLHQAEVSGHNIMELFKLQMDNGWTVGHLIARHHDAATVQTYLKLLNTLLVANDWLEGVALAQDILALFKLRTKDGWTIIYPVGCQIARNHDVATLQVYFKLLSDLLAADAPAQKILALLELQTDRGWTVELQIASTCSATTVQAYLKLLNDLLTVGAPAQNILELFKLQTNDGWNVGLQIASTCGATTVRAYLKLLNDLLTADAPVQHILALFKLQTNDGWTVGHLIARHHDAATVQAYFKLLNDLLTAGAPAQNILELFKLQTDSGWTIGHLNAAMNSYYREIEEEIKVNQKYASTHFHGASFFSAEFTKKFSSSYPKRNPLSPKKRCSINSVDPLAQSKSESEAFLLDLKKDTHIFSL
;
A
#
# COMPACT_ATOMS: atom_id res chain seq x y z
N MET A 1 49.16 17.12 -10.86
CA MET A 1 49.34 16.40 -12.13
C MET A 1 48.35 15.25 -12.14
N PRO A 2 47.67 14.96 -13.26
CA PRO A 2 46.89 13.73 -13.40
C PRO A 2 47.80 12.53 -13.15
N ILE A 3 47.29 11.51 -12.48
CA ILE A 3 48.06 10.26 -12.30
C ILE A 3 48.27 9.58 -13.65
N ASP A 4 49.41 8.92 -13.82
CA ASP A 4 49.70 8.21 -15.06
C ASP A 4 48.96 6.86 -15.15
N ASP A 5 48.99 6.22 -16.33
CA ASP A 5 48.29 4.95 -16.56
C ASP A 5 48.79 3.81 -15.65
N THR A 6 50.07 3.82 -15.28
CA THR A 6 50.65 2.78 -14.42
C THR A 6 50.12 2.91 -13.00
N GLU A 7 50.11 4.14 -12.48
CA GLU A 7 49.52 4.48 -11.18
C GLU A 7 48.01 4.17 -11.15
N PHE A 8 47.30 4.47 -12.25
CA PHE A 8 45.88 4.18 -12.35
C PHE A 8 45.60 2.67 -12.34
N GLN A 9 46.35 1.85 -13.09
CA GLN A 9 46.19 0.39 -13.04
C GLN A 9 46.51 -0.19 -11.66
N ALA A 10 47.52 0.33 -10.97
CA ALA A 10 47.82 -0.05 -9.60
C ALA A 10 46.65 0.28 -8.66
N LEU A 11 46.04 1.46 -8.83
CA LEU A 11 44.86 1.86 -8.08
C LEU A 11 43.66 0.95 -8.36
N LYS A 12 43.38 0.59 -9.62
CA LYS A 12 42.34 -0.40 -9.97
C LYS A 12 42.54 -1.73 -9.26
N LYS A 13 43.78 -2.22 -9.21
CA LYS A 13 44.12 -3.47 -8.50
C LYS A 13 43.86 -3.34 -7.00
N ARG A 14 44.20 -2.20 -6.39
CA ARG A 14 43.91 -1.92 -4.97
C ARG A 14 42.41 -1.83 -4.71
N THR A 15 41.64 -1.21 -5.61
CA THR A 15 40.17 -1.16 -5.52
C THR A 15 39.55 -2.54 -5.56
N ARG A 16 39.97 -3.41 -6.48
CA ARG A 16 39.50 -4.81 -6.49
C ARG A 16 39.82 -5.55 -5.21
N PHE A 17 41.03 -5.35 -4.68
CA PHE A 17 41.43 -5.95 -3.42
C PHE A 17 40.55 -5.46 -2.26
N PHE A 18 40.28 -4.16 -2.19
CA PHE A 18 39.37 -3.55 -1.21
C PHE A 18 37.97 -4.19 -1.25
N ILE A 19 37.41 -4.35 -2.46
CA ILE A 19 36.09 -4.98 -2.66
C ILE A 19 36.13 -6.44 -2.19
N GLN A 20 37.12 -7.22 -2.63
CA GLN A 20 37.20 -8.67 -2.38
C GLN A 20 37.43 -9.02 -0.92
N LYS A 21 38.31 -8.29 -0.24
CA LYS A 21 38.73 -8.69 1.11
C LYS A 21 37.69 -8.37 2.17
N GLN A 22 36.66 -7.58 1.84
CA GLN A 22 35.71 -7.05 2.82
C GLN A 22 36.48 -6.58 4.07
N GLU A 23 37.60 -5.88 3.84
CA GLU A 23 38.73 -5.75 4.76
C GLU A 23 38.25 -5.43 6.17
N ASN A 24 38.35 -6.33 7.14
CA ASN A 24 37.69 -6.13 8.44
C ASN A 24 38.23 -4.91 9.22
N ASP A 25 39.41 -4.41 8.88
CA ASP A 25 39.98 -3.19 9.44
C ASP A 25 39.24 -1.94 8.91
N GLU A 26 38.44 -1.35 9.79
CA GLU A 26 37.60 -0.18 9.53
C GLU A 26 38.41 1.08 9.17
N ARG A 27 39.61 1.24 9.74
CA ARG A 27 40.46 2.41 9.52
C ARG A 27 41.11 2.37 8.13
N LEU A 28 41.62 1.21 7.73
CA LEU A 28 42.17 1.02 6.38
C LEU A 28 41.13 1.28 5.29
N ARG A 29 39.86 1.06 5.61
CA ARG A 29 38.75 1.24 4.71
C ARG A 29 38.32 2.70 4.53
N GLU A 30 38.23 3.48 5.62
CA GLU A 30 38.04 4.93 5.53
C GLU A 30 39.24 5.61 4.86
N ASP A 31 40.46 5.21 5.21
CA ASP A 31 41.68 5.71 4.58
C ASP A 31 41.71 5.42 3.08
N PHE A 32 41.22 4.25 2.65
CA PHE A 32 41.10 3.93 1.23
C PHE A 32 40.13 4.86 0.52
N LEU A 33 38.92 5.07 1.06
CA LEU A 33 37.95 6.00 0.49
C LEU A 33 38.52 7.41 0.43
N ASN A 34 39.01 7.95 1.55
CA ASN A 34 39.62 9.27 1.62
C ASN A 34 40.79 9.42 0.62
N SER A 35 41.59 8.37 0.43
CA SER A 35 42.67 8.37 -0.56
C SER A 35 42.16 8.42 -2.01
N LEU A 36 41.10 7.67 -2.33
CA LEU A 36 40.48 7.69 -3.66
C LEU A 36 39.91 9.07 -3.99
N LEU A 37 39.47 9.80 -2.96
CA LEU A 37 38.89 11.12 -3.04
C LEU A 37 39.94 12.23 -3.16
N ALA A 38 41.05 12.11 -2.45
CA ALA A 38 42.15 13.08 -2.46
C ALA A 38 43.02 13.03 -3.73
N LEU A 39 42.96 11.93 -4.50
CA LEU A 39 43.75 11.79 -5.71
C LEU A 39 43.22 12.68 -6.86
N PRO A 40 44.12 13.30 -7.66
CA PRO A 40 43.76 14.13 -8.81
C PRO A 40 43.36 13.27 -10.02
N LEU A 41 42.28 12.51 -9.86
CA LEU A 41 41.69 11.66 -10.89
C LEU A 41 40.81 12.48 -11.84
N THR A 42 40.85 12.16 -13.12
CA THR A 42 39.83 12.59 -14.09
C THR A 42 38.47 11.94 -13.74
N ILE A 43 37.38 12.55 -14.18
CA ILE A 43 36.02 12.03 -13.94
C ILE A 43 35.85 10.62 -14.52
N GLU A 44 36.44 10.34 -15.69
CA GLU A 44 36.44 9.02 -16.33
C GLU A 44 37.19 7.99 -15.50
N GLN A 45 38.36 8.35 -14.95
CA GLN A 45 39.12 7.50 -14.05
C GLN A 45 38.34 7.22 -12.75
N ARG A 46 37.66 8.21 -12.17
CA ARG A 46 36.80 8.02 -10.99
C ARG A 46 35.67 7.04 -11.27
N ILE A 47 34.94 7.25 -12.36
CA ILE A 47 33.83 6.37 -12.77
C ILE A 47 34.35 4.96 -13.01
N ALA A 48 35.47 4.80 -13.72
CA ALA A 48 36.06 3.49 -14.00
C ALA A 48 36.48 2.75 -12.72
N LEU A 49 36.93 3.45 -11.67
CA LEU A 49 37.22 2.83 -10.37
C LEU A 49 35.95 2.44 -9.61
N LEU A 50 34.94 3.30 -9.60
CA LEU A 50 33.67 3.02 -8.92
C LEU A 50 32.87 1.91 -9.62
N ALA A 51 33.06 1.76 -10.93
CA ALA A 51 32.46 0.71 -11.76
C ALA A 51 33.14 -0.65 -11.62
N GLU A 52 34.32 -0.73 -10.99
CA GLU A 52 34.99 -2.01 -10.77
C GLU A 52 34.12 -2.95 -9.94
N GLN A 53 34.03 -4.18 -10.40
CA GLN A 53 33.30 -5.25 -9.74
C GLN A 53 34.23 -6.41 -9.43
N ASP A 54 34.01 -7.07 -8.29
CA ASP A 54 34.62 -8.37 -8.04
C ASP A 54 33.89 -9.50 -8.78
N LYS A 55 34.30 -10.75 -8.52
CA LYS A 55 33.71 -11.95 -9.13
C LYS A 55 32.24 -12.17 -8.79
N GLU A 56 31.76 -11.58 -7.69
CA GLU A 56 30.38 -11.67 -7.21
C GLU A 56 29.57 -10.42 -7.59
N GLY A 57 30.18 -9.48 -8.33
CA GLY A 57 29.53 -8.27 -8.80
C GLY A 57 29.51 -7.13 -7.77
N TRP A 58 30.25 -7.25 -6.66
CA TRP A 58 30.33 -6.18 -5.66
C TRP A 58 31.06 -4.96 -6.20
N THR A 59 30.51 -3.78 -5.99
CA THR A 59 31.19 -2.51 -6.25
C THR A 59 31.78 -1.94 -4.96
N VAL A 60 32.60 -0.88 -5.09
CA VAL A 60 33.06 -0.07 -3.96
C VAL A 60 31.86 0.38 -3.13
N GLY A 61 30.84 0.99 -3.74
CA GLY A 61 29.67 1.50 -3.02
C GLY A 61 28.91 0.44 -2.23
N MET A 62 28.69 -0.74 -2.81
CA MET A 62 28.01 -1.83 -2.11
C MET A 62 28.81 -2.30 -0.90
N THR A 63 30.14 -2.34 -1.03
CA THR A 63 31.06 -2.68 0.08
C THR A 63 31.00 -1.62 1.18
N VAL A 64 30.99 -0.34 0.79
CA VAL A 64 30.88 0.79 1.73
C VAL A 64 29.60 0.69 2.54
N VAL A 65 28.45 0.58 1.87
CA VAL A 65 27.14 0.50 2.53
C VAL A 65 27.03 -0.72 3.45
N ARG A 66 27.50 -1.89 3.01
CA ARG A 66 27.29 -3.09 3.82
C ARG A 66 28.15 -3.13 5.09
N TYR A 67 29.36 -2.57 5.05
CA TYR A 67 30.36 -2.88 6.07
C TYR A 67 30.93 -1.66 6.79
N HIS A 68 30.48 -0.44 6.50
CA HIS A 68 31.05 0.77 7.08
C HIS A 68 30.03 1.57 7.90
N ARG A 69 30.54 2.57 8.62
CA ARG A 69 29.72 3.53 9.34
C ARG A 69 28.95 4.41 8.39
N GLU A 70 27.82 4.89 8.90
CA GLU A 70 26.95 5.85 8.26
C GLU A 70 27.73 7.05 7.66
N THR A 71 28.75 7.57 8.34
CA THR A 71 29.60 8.68 7.85
C THR A 71 30.31 8.37 6.54
N ALA A 72 30.83 7.15 6.36
CA ALA A 72 31.48 6.74 5.12
C ALA A 72 30.47 6.62 3.97
N VAL A 73 29.26 6.16 4.28
CA VAL A 73 28.15 6.08 3.30
C VAL A 73 27.70 7.47 2.88
N GLN A 74 27.57 8.41 3.83
CA GLN A 74 27.26 9.81 3.53
C GLN A 74 28.32 10.43 2.62
N GLN A 75 29.60 10.25 2.95
CA GLN A 75 30.70 10.72 2.11
C GLN A 75 30.60 10.12 0.71
N TYR A 76 30.40 8.80 0.60
CA TYR A 76 30.25 8.13 -0.69
C TYR A 76 29.11 8.71 -1.55
N LEU A 77 27.95 9.01 -0.97
CA LEU A 77 26.81 9.63 -1.66
C LEU A 77 27.07 11.09 -2.05
N VAL A 78 27.75 11.86 -1.19
CA VAL A 78 28.23 13.21 -1.52
C VAL A 78 29.17 13.16 -2.73
N HIS A 79 30.06 12.16 -2.80
CA HIS A 79 30.95 12.00 -3.94
C HIS A 79 30.23 11.62 -5.23
N HIS A 80 29.18 10.80 -5.15
CA HIS A 80 28.31 10.58 -6.31
C HIS A 80 27.66 11.89 -6.77
N SER A 81 27.26 12.75 -5.83
CA SER A 81 26.69 14.07 -6.16
C SER A 81 27.71 15.00 -6.82
N ILE A 82 28.98 14.97 -6.40
CA ILE A 82 30.07 15.74 -7.02
C ILE A 82 30.34 15.23 -8.44
N ILE A 83 30.45 13.91 -8.62
CA ILE A 83 30.64 13.28 -9.94
C ILE A 83 29.53 13.70 -10.90
N LEU A 84 28.28 13.72 -10.44
CA LEU A 84 27.16 14.21 -11.23
C LEU A 84 27.29 15.68 -11.61
N GLY A 85 27.68 16.52 -10.67
CA GLY A 85 27.91 17.95 -10.93
C GLY A 85 29.00 18.18 -11.98
N GLU A 86 30.12 17.46 -11.88
CA GLU A 86 31.22 17.53 -12.84
C GLU A 86 30.80 17.02 -14.22
N LEU A 87 30.11 15.87 -14.29
CA LEU A 87 29.60 15.33 -15.57
C LEU A 87 28.66 16.31 -16.26
N HIS A 88 27.74 16.91 -15.50
CA HIS A 88 26.77 17.87 -16.03
C HIS A 88 27.45 19.17 -16.49
N GLN A 89 28.38 19.72 -15.71
CA GLN A 89 29.14 20.94 -16.07
C GLN A 89 30.02 20.74 -17.31
N ASP A 90 30.64 19.56 -17.43
CA ASP A 90 31.51 19.22 -18.57
C ASP A 90 30.72 18.84 -19.84
N GLY A 91 29.38 18.79 -19.79
CA GLY A 91 28.52 18.30 -20.89
C GLY A 91 28.76 16.83 -21.21
N LYS A 92 29.25 16.05 -20.24
CA LYS A 92 29.51 14.62 -20.36
C LYS A 92 28.26 13.81 -20.04
N ASP A 93 28.28 12.54 -20.43
CA ASP A 93 27.13 11.66 -20.30
C ASP A 93 26.80 11.35 -18.82
N VAL A 94 25.80 12.05 -18.28
CA VAL A 94 25.28 11.86 -16.91
C VAL A 94 24.72 10.44 -16.72
N LEU A 95 24.38 9.72 -17.80
CA LEU A 95 23.96 8.31 -17.73
C LEU A 95 25.06 7.40 -17.20
N LEU A 96 26.34 7.80 -17.27
CA LEU A 96 27.43 7.04 -16.66
C LEU A 96 27.27 6.93 -15.15
N ALA A 97 26.82 8.00 -14.48
CA ALA A 97 26.59 7.98 -13.04
C ALA A 97 25.38 7.11 -12.68
N LEU A 98 24.31 7.15 -13.50
CA LEU A 98 23.19 6.22 -13.33
C LEU A 98 23.62 4.76 -13.52
N ALA A 99 24.47 4.49 -14.51
CA ALA A 99 24.98 3.15 -14.79
C ALA A 99 25.73 2.54 -13.59
N LEU A 100 26.42 3.37 -12.78
CA LEU A 100 27.03 2.94 -11.51
C LEU A 100 25.97 2.46 -10.51
N LEU A 101 24.85 3.18 -10.39
CA LEU A 101 23.76 2.83 -9.48
C LEU A 101 23.00 1.58 -9.93
N MET A 102 22.97 1.31 -11.24
CA MET A 102 22.32 0.14 -11.84
C MET A 102 23.16 -1.14 -11.79
N LYS A 103 24.44 -1.06 -11.37
CA LYS A 103 25.29 -2.25 -11.19
C LYS A 103 24.63 -3.24 -10.22
N LYS A 104 24.75 -4.53 -10.55
CA LYS A 104 24.18 -5.63 -9.77
C LYS A 104 25.25 -6.61 -9.32
N THR A 105 25.05 -7.16 -8.12
CA THR A 105 25.73 -8.38 -7.69
C THR A 105 25.18 -9.59 -8.44
N ALA A 106 25.83 -10.74 -8.30
CA ALA A 106 25.37 -12.03 -8.84
C ALA A 106 23.95 -12.41 -8.39
N THR A 107 23.54 -11.92 -7.20
CA THR A 107 22.20 -12.13 -6.62
C THR A 107 21.19 -11.01 -6.94
N GLY A 108 21.54 -10.10 -7.86
CA GLY A 108 20.69 -9.02 -8.31
C GLY A 108 20.63 -7.78 -7.41
N TRP A 109 21.42 -7.72 -6.33
CA TRP A 109 21.44 -6.55 -5.43
C TRP A 109 22.11 -5.36 -6.12
N THR A 110 21.48 -4.20 -6.03
CA THR A 110 22.07 -2.91 -6.45
C THR A 110 22.51 -2.12 -5.22
N LEU A 111 23.26 -1.03 -5.42
CA LEU A 111 23.60 -0.10 -4.34
C LEU A 111 22.35 0.37 -3.59
N GLY A 112 21.28 0.71 -4.32
CA GLY A 112 20.01 1.14 -3.72
C GLY A 112 19.35 0.06 -2.84
N HIS A 113 19.53 -1.23 -3.16
CA HIS A 113 19.03 -2.31 -2.30
C HIS A 113 19.80 -2.40 -0.99
N TYR A 114 21.13 -2.29 -1.04
CA TYR A 114 21.93 -2.25 0.18
C TYR A 114 21.56 -1.05 1.06
N ILE A 115 21.42 0.13 0.46
CA ILE A 115 21.05 1.35 1.19
C ILE A 115 19.67 1.19 1.84
N ALA A 116 18.67 0.73 1.09
CA ALA A 116 17.31 0.55 1.60
C ALA A 116 17.13 -0.63 2.59
N TYR A 117 18.16 -1.45 2.80
CA TYR A 117 18.09 -2.58 3.73
C TYR A 117 18.95 -2.39 4.98
N TYR A 118 20.14 -1.82 4.84
CA TYR A 118 21.12 -1.74 5.91
C TYR A 118 21.24 -0.36 6.55
N GLU A 119 20.79 0.70 5.88
CA GLU A 119 21.11 2.07 6.30
C GLU A 119 19.99 2.77 7.06
N SER A 120 20.33 3.93 7.65
CA SER A 120 19.38 4.78 8.35
C SER A 120 18.40 5.45 7.40
N ASN A 121 17.26 5.91 7.94
CA ASN A 121 16.29 6.75 7.22
C ASN A 121 16.95 7.98 6.58
N GLN A 122 17.93 8.57 7.25
CA GLN A 122 18.66 9.75 6.76
C GLN A 122 19.46 9.42 5.49
N ILE A 123 20.15 8.27 5.45
CA ILE A 123 20.92 7.84 4.27
C ILE A 123 20.00 7.50 3.11
N VAL A 124 18.90 6.80 3.37
CA VAL A 124 17.92 6.51 2.31
C VAL A 124 17.35 7.81 1.72
N GLN A 125 17.08 8.82 2.54
CA GLN A 125 16.63 10.13 2.06
C GLN A 125 17.72 10.84 1.25
N GLN A 126 19.00 10.75 1.64
CA GLN A 126 20.11 11.28 0.83
C GLN A 126 20.24 10.56 -0.52
N TYR A 127 20.04 9.24 -0.54
CA TYR A 127 20.01 8.47 -1.78
C TYR A 127 18.84 8.89 -2.67
N ILE A 128 17.65 9.12 -2.10
CA ILE A 128 16.50 9.66 -2.86
C ILE A 128 16.83 11.07 -3.40
N ALA A 129 17.48 11.92 -2.62
CA ALA A 129 17.90 13.25 -3.06
C ALA A 129 18.91 13.18 -4.23
N LEU A 130 19.84 12.22 -4.20
CA LEU A 130 20.75 11.95 -5.32
C LEU A 130 19.99 11.61 -6.60
N LEU A 131 18.91 10.81 -6.51
CA LEU A 131 18.07 10.47 -7.67
C LEU A 131 17.29 11.69 -8.18
N ILE A 132 16.87 12.60 -7.30
CA ILE A 132 16.26 13.88 -7.70
C ILE A 132 17.28 14.74 -8.46
N HIS A 133 18.52 14.83 -7.96
CA HIS A 133 19.59 15.58 -8.65
C HIS A 133 19.93 14.98 -10.01
N LEU A 134 19.94 13.64 -10.14
CA LEU A 134 20.07 12.96 -11.43
C LEU A 134 18.98 13.41 -12.42
N HIS A 135 17.73 13.44 -11.98
CA HIS A 135 16.63 13.89 -12.81
C HIS A 135 16.77 15.37 -13.22
N GLN A 136 17.16 16.23 -12.29
CA GLN A 136 17.42 17.66 -12.54
C GLN A 136 18.60 17.89 -13.49
N ALA A 137 19.56 16.95 -13.53
CA ALA A 137 20.67 16.93 -14.47
C ALA A 137 20.29 16.26 -15.82
N GLU A 138 19.01 16.31 -16.19
CA GLU A 138 18.45 15.83 -17.47
C GLU A 138 18.49 14.31 -17.69
N VAL A 139 18.68 13.51 -16.65
CA VAL A 139 18.43 12.07 -16.75
C VAL A 139 16.92 11.85 -16.83
N SER A 140 16.47 11.20 -17.92
CA SER A 140 15.04 10.92 -18.12
C SER A 140 14.46 10.17 -16.93
N GLY A 141 13.20 10.48 -16.60
CA GLY A 141 12.50 9.77 -15.53
C GLY A 141 12.45 8.27 -15.81
N HIS A 142 12.33 7.87 -17.09
CA HIS A 142 12.30 6.47 -17.51
C HIS A 142 13.54 5.70 -17.05
N ASN A 143 14.73 6.30 -17.21
CA ASN A 143 15.98 5.67 -16.80
C ASN A 143 16.05 5.49 -15.26
N ILE A 144 15.54 6.44 -14.50
CA ILE A 144 15.42 6.32 -13.03
C ILE A 144 14.40 5.25 -12.67
N MET A 145 13.30 5.14 -13.41
CA MET A 145 12.29 4.10 -13.22
C MET A 145 12.84 2.70 -13.51
N GLU A 146 13.69 2.54 -14.52
CA GLU A 146 14.38 1.26 -14.77
C GLU A 146 15.24 0.83 -13.58
N LEU A 147 15.90 1.78 -12.91
CA LEU A 147 16.61 1.49 -11.65
C LEU A 147 15.67 0.99 -10.55
N PHE A 148 14.48 1.57 -10.39
CA PHE A 148 13.51 1.13 -9.38
C PHE A 148 12.85 -0.21 -9.69
N LYS A 149 12.78 -0.60 -10.96
CA LYS A 149 12.26 -1.91 -11.40
C LYS A 149 13.28 -3.03 -11.23
N LEU A 150 14.55 -2.74 -10.96
CA LEU A 150 15.56 -3.78 -10.72
C LEU A 150 15.17 -4.61 -9.50
N GLN A 151 15.04 -5.92 -9.71
CA GLN A 151 14.75 -6.89 -8.66
C GLN A 151 15.99 -7.69 -8.29
N MET A 152 16.10 -8.00 -6.99
CA MET A 152 16.96 -9.06 -6.46
C MET A 152 16.41 -10.44 -6.86
N ASP A 153 17.17 -11.51 -6.66
CA ASP A 153 16.74 -12.88 -7.00
C ASP A 153 15.44 -13.32 -6.32
N ASN A 154 15.07 -12.69 -5.21
CA ASN A 154 13.82 -12.93 -4.49
C ASN A 154 12.68 -11.98 -4.90
N GLY A 155 12.85 -11.20 -5.96
CA GLY A 155 11.85 -10.28 -6.50
C GLY A 155 11.70 -8.95 -5.74
N TRP A 156 12.49 -8.72 -4.69
CA TRP A 156 12.45 -7.46 -3.96
C TRP A 156 13.09 -6.35 -4.78
N THR A 157 12.43 -5.18 -4.81
CA THR A 157 12.98 -3.94 -5.37
C THR A 157 13.37 -2.98 -4.25
N VAL A 158 14.10 -1.92 -4.58
CA VAL A 158 14.39 -0.82 -3.65
C VAL A 158 13.11 -0.26 -3.01
N GLY A 159 12.04 -0.08 -3.79
CA GLY A 159 10.75 0.40 -3.28
C GLY A 159 10.10 -0.52 -2.24
N HIS A 160 10.22 -1.85 -2.42
CA HIS A 160 9.74 -2.81 -1.43
C HIS A 160 10.51 -2.68 -0.11
N LEU A 161 11.84 -2.54 -0.18
CA LEU A 161 12.70 -2.43 0.99
C LEU A 161 12.45 -1.11 1.74
N ILE A 162 12.35 0.02 1.02
CA ILE A 162 12.02 1.32 1.60
C ILE A 162 10.69 1.24 2.36
N ALA A 163 9.63 0.74 1.70
CA ALA A 163 8.31 0.64 2.33
C ALA A 163 8.29 -0.31 3.54
N ARG A 164 9.10 -1.37 3.53
CA ARG A 164 9.12 -2.37 4.61
C ARG A 164 9.95 -1.95 5.82
N HIS A 165 11.11 -1.34 5.61
CA HIS A 165 12.13 -1.18 6.63
C HIS A 165 12.26 0.24 7.18
N HIS A 166 11.69 1.23 6.51
CA HIS A 166 11.87 2.64 6.87
C HIS A 166 10.62 3.28 7.43
N ASP A 167 10.82 4.46 8.03
CA ASP A 167 9.73 5.24 8.62
C ASP A 167 8.81 5.87 7.57
N ALA A 168 7.67 6.35 8.07
CA ALA A 168 6.68 7.10 7.31
C ALA A 168 7.29 8.25 6.49
N ALA A 169 8.17 9.06 7.08
CA ALA A 169 8.76 10.22 6.40
C ALA A 169 9.62 9.81 5.19
N THR A 170 10.37 8.72 5.32
CA THR A 170 11.20 8.17 4.24
C THR A 170 10.34 7.55 3.14
N VAL A 171 9.29 6.82 3.49
CA VAL A 171 8.31 6.30 2.52
C VAL A 171 7.62 7.43 1.77
N GLN A 172 7.21 8.50 2.46
CA GLN A 172 6.65 9.69 1.83
C GLN A 172 7.65 10.35 0.87
N THR A 173 8.93 10.39 1.23
CA THR A 173 9.98 10.98 0.39
C THR A 173 10.17 10.19 -0.89
N TYR A 174 10.13 8.85 -0.79
CA TYR A 174 10.13 7.96 -1.95
C TYR A 174 8.90 8.15 -2.85
N LEU A 175 7.69 8.17 -2.28
CA LEU A 175 6.46 8.40 -3.05
C LEU A 175 6.43 9.79 -3.70
N LYS A 176 6.95 10.82 -3.01
CA LYS A 176 7.11 12.17 -3.57
C LYS A 176 8.09 12.18 -4.75
N LEU A 177 9.19 11.43 -4.70
CA LEU A 177 10.08 11.27 -5.85
C LEU A 177 9.31 10.68 -7.04
N LEU A 178 8.55 9.59 -6.86
CA LEU A 178 7.75 9.02 -7.96
C LEU A 178 6.79 10.06 -8.55
N ASN A 179 6.18 10.88 -7.71
CA ASN A 179 5.30 11.95 -8.15
C ASN A 179 6.05 13.08 -8.87
N THR A 180 7.24 13.45 -8.39
CA THR A 180 8.10 14.43 -9.05
C THR A 180 8.49 13.95 -10.44
N LEU A 181 8.91 12.68 -10.58
CA LEU A 181 9.19 12.09 -11.89
C LEU A 181 7.95 12.14 -12.79
N LEU A 182 6.77 11.82 -12.27
CA LEU A 182 5.54 11.86 -13.07
C LEU A 182 5.19 13.26 -13.59
N VAL A 183 5.30 14.30 -12.73
CA VAL A 183 4.78 15.65 -13.01
C VAL A 183 5.79 16.56 -13.72
N ALA A 184 7.09 16.25 -13.65
CA ALA A 184 8.14 17.12 -14.20
C ALA A 184 8.26 17.08 -15.74
N ASN A 185 7.50 16.23 -16.42
CA ASN A 185 7.71 15.94 -17.84
C ASN A 185 6.56 16.42 -18.73
N ASP A 186 6.87 16.68 -20.01
CA ASP A 186 5.87 17.01 -21.02
C ASP A 186 4.84 15.87 -21.16
N TRP A 187 3.64 16.20 -21.66
CA TRP A 187 2.48 15.30 -21.68
C TRP A 187 2.78 13.87 -22.20
N LEU A 188 3.56 13.73 -23.28
CA LEU A 188 3.90 12.42 -23.86
C LEU A 188 4.81 11.57 -22.94
N GLU A 189 5.76 12.19 -22.25
CA GLU A 189 6.65 11.50 -21.32
C GLU A 189 5.94 11.18 -20.00
N GLY A 190 5.01 12.04 -19.57
CA GLY A 190 4.11 11.78 -18.44
C GLY A 190 3.31 10.49 -18.59
N VAL A 191 2.78 10.21 -19.80
CA VAL A 191 2.05 8.95 -20.08
C VAL A 191 2.97 7.73 -19.99
N ALA A 192 4.17 7.79 -20.54
CA ALA A 192 5.14 6.70 -20.47
C ALA A 192 5.55 6.41 -19.02
N LEU A 193 5.82 7.45 -18.24
CA LEU A 193 6.16 7.35 -16.82
C LEU A 193 5.01 6.82 -15.97
N ALA A 194 3.79 7.22 -16.27
CA ALA A 194 2.62 6.64 -15.62
C ALA A 194 2.60 5.12 -15.82
N GLN A 195 2.88 4.63 -17.03
CA GLN A 195 2.97 3.20 -17.29
C GLN A 195 4.13 2.53 -16.53
N ASP A 196 5.28 3.19 -16.41
CA ASP A 196 6.41 2.68 -15.66
C ASP A 196 6.13 2.56 -14.16
N ILE A 197 5.45 3.56 -13.57
CA ILE A 197 5.04 3.54 -12.16
C ILE A 197 4.01 2.44 -11.93
N LEU A 198 3.03 2.30 -12.83
CA LEU A 198 2.05 1.22 -12.78
C LEU A 198 2.71 -0.16 -12.89
N ALA A 199 3.74 -0.31 -13.75
CA ALA A 199 4.50 -1.54 -13.88
C ALA A 199 5.32 -1.84 -12.62
N LEU A 200 5.98 -0.82 -12.05
CA LEU A 200 6.73 -0.92 -10.79
C LEU A 200 5.83 -1.41 -9.64
N PHE A 201 4.63 -0.86 -9.50
CA PHE A 201 3.69 -1.26 -8.45
C PHE A 201 3.13 -2.68 -8.60
N LYS A 202 3.21 -3.26 -9.82
CA LYS A 202 2.81 -4.64 -10.10
C LYS A 202 3.93 -5.65 -9.90
N LEU A 203 5.18 -5.21 -9.76
CA LEU A 203 6.29 -6.12 -9.47
C LEU A 203 6.03 -6.83 -8.14
N ARG A 204 6.27 -8.14 -8.13
CA ARG A 204 6.06 -9.00 -6.97
C ARG A 204 7.36 -9.61 -6.49
N THR A 205 7.49 -9.74 -5.17
CA THR A 205 8.47 -10.62 -4.53
C THR A 205 8.09 -12.08 -4.77
N LYS A 206 9.02 -13.01 -4.50
CA LYS A 206 8.74 -14.45 -4.51
C LYS A 206 7.64 -14.86 -3.53
N ASP A 207 7.45 -14.08 -2.46
CA ASP A 207 6.39 -14.26 -1.48
C ASP A 207 5.06 -13.59 -1.89
N GLY A 208 4.96 -13.12 -3.14
CA GLY A 208 3.76 -12.52 -3.71
C GLY A 208 3.51 -11.06 -3.32
N TRP A 209 4.44 -10.41 -2.59
CA TRP A 209 4.24 -9.05 -2.09
C TRP A 209 4.50 -8.04 -3.20
N THR A 210 3.59 -7.06 -3.34
CA THR A 210 3.80 -5.87 -4.18
C THR A 210 4.28 -4.71 -3.32
N ILE A 211 4.77 -3.62 -3.91
CA ILE A 211 5.19 -2.41 -3.15
C ILE A 211 4.00 -1.78 -2.41
N ILE A 212 2.80 -1.93 -2.96
CA ILE A 212 1.57 -1.37 -2.36
C ILE A 212 1.28 -2.02 -1.00
N TYR A 213 1.60 -3.30 -0.82
CA TYR A 213 1.36 -4.00 0.43
C TYR A 213 2.11 -3.41 1.64
N PRO A 214 3.46 -3.28 1.64
CA PRO A 214 4.19 -2.66 2.73
C PRO A 214 3.85 -1.18 2.91
N VAL A 215 3.54 -0.43 1.84
CA VAL A 215 3.01 0.94 1.96
C VAL A 215 1.69 0.94 2.74
N GLY A 216 0.79 0.01 2.44
CA GLY A 216 -0.43 -0.23 3.22
C GLY A 216 -0.17 -0.55 4.67
N CYS A 217 0.81 -1.42 4.94
CA CYS A 217 1.18 -1.80 6.30
C CYS A 217 1.69 -0.59 7.10
N GLN A 218 2.46 0.31 6.47
CA GLN A 218 2.96 1.53 7.11
C GLN A 218 1.83 2.49 7.42
N ILE A 219 0.96 2.77 6.44
CA ILE A 219 -0.23 3.59 6.61
C ILE A 219 -1.08 3.04 7.77
N ALA A 220 -1.26 1.73 7.78
CA ALA A 220 -2.11 1.06 8.75
C ALA A 220 -1.52 1.08 10.16
N ARG A 221 -0.30 0.57 10.33
CA ARG A 221 0.36 0.43 11.64
C ARG A 221 0.60 1.78 12.31
N ASN A 222 0.95 2.80 11.54
CA ASN A 222 1.31 4.11 12.07
C ASN A 222 0.13 5.09 12.09
N HIS A 223 -1.05 4.68 11.57
CA HIS A 223 -2.18 5.58 11.30
C HIS A 223 -1.77 6.84 10.54
N ASP A 224 -0.80 6.71 9.64
CA ASP A 224 -0.14 7.85 9.03
C ASP A 224 -0.96 8.39 7.84
N VAL A 225 -1.83 9.35 8.17
CA VAL A 225 -2.64 10.09 7.21
C VAL A 225 -1.77 10.82 6.19
N ALA A 226 -0.56 11.27 6.54
CA ALA A 226 0.30 11.98 5.60
C ALA A 226 0.85 11.04 4.52
N THR A 227 1.32 9.84 4.88
CA THR A 227 1.71 8.82 3.88
C THR A 227 0.54 8.45 2.97
N LEU A 228 -0.66 8.26 3.54
CA LEU A 228 -1.87 7.99 2.75
C LEU A 228 -2.16 9.12 1.76
N GLN A 229 -2.11 10.38 2.21
CA GLN A 229 -2.37 11.53 1.35
C GLN A 229 -1.36 11.63 0.21
N VAL A 230 -0.07 11.35 0.48
CA VAL A 230 0.95 11.32 -0.57
C VAL A 230 0.70 10.18 -1.55
N TYR A 231 0.36 8.98 -1.06
CA TYR A 231 0.03 7.83 -1.90
C TYR A 231 -1.20 8.09 -2.79
N PHE A 232 -2.29 8.61 -2.21
CA PHE A 232 -3.50 8.93 -2.98
C PHE A 232 -3.30 10.09 -3.92
N LYS A 233 -2.49 11.08 -3.54
CA LYS A 233 -2.08 12.13 -4.49
C LYS A 233 -1.36 11.54 -5.69
N LEU A 234 -0.44 10.60 -5.49
CA LEU A 234 0.23 9.91 -6.60
C LEU A 234 -0.78 9.16 -7.49
N LEU A 235 -1.76 8.47 -6.91
CA LEU A 235 -2.82 7.82 -7.70
C LEU A 235 -3.69 8.82 -8.48
N SER A 236 -4.03 9.96 -7.88
CA SER A 236 -4.76 11.03 -8.55
C SER A 236 -3.95 11.69 -9.67
N ASP A 237 -2.65 11.93 -9.44
CA ASP A 237 -1.76 12.50 -10.44
C ASP A 237 -1.53 11.50 -11.59
N LEU A 238 -1.53 10.19 -11.33
CA LEU A 238 -1.54 9.15 -12.37
C LEU A 238 -2.81 9.25 -13.24
N LEU A 239 -4.00 9.43 -12.65
CA LEU A 239 -5.23 9.67 -13.42
C LEU A 239 -5.12 10.92 -14.29
N ALA A 240 -4.57 12.00 -13.73
CA ALA A 240 -4.39 13.26 -14.44
C ALA A 240 -3.37 13.15 -15.60
N ALA A 241 -2.38 12.27 -15.48
CA ALA A 241 -1.43 11.91 -16.53
C ALA A 241 -2.00 10.92 -17.56
N ASP A 242 -3.33 10.86 -17.71
CA ASP A 242 -4.06 9.98 -18.65
C ASP A 242 -3.80 8.48 -18.44
N ALA A 243 -3.42 8.07 -17.22
CA ALA A 243 -3.42 6.66 -16.88
C ALA A 243 -4.87 6.16 -16.89
N PRO A 244 -5.20 5.08 -17.61
CA PRO A 244 -6.56 4.55 -17.61
C PRO A 244 -6.99 4.21 -16.18
N ALA A 245 -8.14 4.72 -15.75
CA ALA A 245 -8.69 4.45 -14.42
C ALA A 245 -8.72 2.95 -14.10
N GLN A 246 -8.94 2.10 -15.12
CA GLN A 246 -8.87 0.64 -15.02
C GLN A 246 -7.52 0.12 -14.51
N LYS A 247 -6.40 0.72 -14.93
CA LYS A 247 -5.08 0.30 -14.48
C LYS A 247 -4.84 0.66 -13.01
N ILE A 248 -5.42 1.78 -12.54
CA ILE A 248 -5.35 2.19 -11.14
C ILE A 248 -6.23 1.29 -10.29
N LEU A 249 -7.46 0.99 -10.73
CA LEU A 249 -8.30 -0.01 -10.07
C LEU A 249 -7.61 -1.37 -9.98
N ALA A 250 -6.95 -1.81 -11.05
CA ALA A 250 -6.18 -3.06 -11.04
C ALA A 250 -4.99 -3.05 -10.05
N LEU A 251 -4.50 -1.89 -9.61
CA LEU A 251 -3.53 -1.81 -8.51
C LEU A 251 -4.19 -2.00 -7.15
N LEU A 252 -5.37 -1.42 -6.96
CA LEU A 252 -6.20 -1.57 -5.75
C LEU A 252 -6.70 -3.02 -5.59
N GLU A 253 -6.81 -3.76 -6.70
CA GLU A 253 -7.15 -5.19 -6.71
C GLU A 253 -5.99 -6.11 -6.27
N LEU A 254 -4.77 -5.59 -6.12
CA LEU A 254 -3.61 -6.43 -5.80
C LEU A 254 -3.71 -7.01 -4.39
N GLN A 255 -3.95 -8.33 -4.33
CA GLN A 255 -3.99 -9.11 -3.10
C GLN A 255 -2.65 -9.80 -2.81
N THR A 256 -2.36 -9.93 -1.52
CA THR A 256 -1.40 -10.93 -1.00
C THR A 256 -1.98 -12.34 -1.06
N ASP A 257 -1.14 -13.34 -0.81
CA ASP A 257 -1.54 -14.75 -0.71
C ASP A 257 -2.57 -15.03 0.41
N ARG A 258 -2.76 -14.08 1.33
CA ARG A 258 -3.79 -14.13 2.38
C ARG A 258 -5.06 -13.35 2.02
N GLY A 259 -5.16 -12.86 0.79
CA GLY A 259 -6.26 -12.05 0.29
C GLY A 259 -6.28 -10.60 0.82
N TRP A 260 -5.20 -10.13 1.45
CA TRP A 260 -5.14 -8.74 1.93
C TRP A 260 -4.83 -7.78 0.79
N THR A 261 -5.65 -6.74 0.67
CA THR A 261 -5.40 -5.55 -0.15
C THR A 261 -4.94 -4.37 0.73
N VAL A 262 -4.57 -3.23 0.12
CA VAL A 262 -4.21 -2.02 0.87
C VAL A 262 -5.42 -1.39 1.57
N GLU A 263 -6.59 -1.49 0.96
CA GLU A 263 -7.87 -0.97 1.42
C GLU A 263 -8.38 -1.74 2.63
N LEU A 264 -8.22 -3.07 2.61
CA LEU A 264 -8.49 -3.93 3.75
C LEU A 264 -7.63 -3.55 4.96
N GLN A 265 -6.35 -3.26 4.72
CA GLN A 265 -5.46 -2.78 5.77
C GLN A 265 -5.89 -1.42 6.29
N ILE A 266 -6.18 -0.47 5.41
CA ILE A 266 -6.72 0.85 5.77
C ILE A 266 -7.98 0.70 6.63
N ALA A 267 -8.95 -0.12 6.21
CA ALA A 267 -10.20 -0.35 6.92
C ALA A 267 -9.98 -1.00 8.30
N SER A 268 -9.03 -1.93 8.42
CA SER A 268 -8.73 -2.59 9.70
C SER A 268 -8.23 -1.63 10.79
N THR A 269 -7.69 -0.47 10.39
CA THR A 269 -7.05 0.48 11.32
C THR A 269 -8.02 1.38 12.06
N CYS A 270 -9.27 1.46 11.59
CA CYS A 270 -10.32 2.30 12.15
C CYS A 270 -10.04 3.81 12.16
N SER A 271 -8.99 4.30 11.48
CA SER A 271 -8.74 5.74 11.39
C SER A 271 -9.80 6.37 10.49
N ALA A 272 -10.77 7.07 11.09
CA ALA A 272 -11.88 7.69 10.36
C ALA A 272 -11.39 8.58 9.22
N THR A 273 -10.35 9.37 9.45
CA THR A 273 -9.70 10.21 8.44
C THR A 273 -9.13 9.39 7.28
N THR A 274 -8.45 8.29 7.58
CA THR A 274 -7.79 7.43 6.57
C THR A 274 -8.83 6.72 5.70
N VAL A 275 -9.83 6.12 6.34
CA VAL A 275 -10.90 5.42 5.61
C VAL A 275 -11.74 6.39 4.79
N GLN A 276 -12.04 7.59 5.32
CA GLN A 276 -12.78 8.60 4.56
C GLN A 276 -12.00 9.14 3.36
N ALA A 277 -10.68 9.34 3.49
CA ALA A 277 -9.83 9.72 2.36
C ALA A 277 -9.85 8.64 1.27
N TYR A 278 -9.86 7.36 1.66
CA TYR A 278 -9.98 6.25 0.71
C TYR A 278 -11.34 6.24 0.00
N LEU A 279 -12.44 6.37 0.75
CA LEU A 279 -13.78 6.45 0.16
C LEU A 279 -13.93 7.67 -0.77
N LYS A 280 -13.27 8.79 -0.43
CA LYS A 280 -13.20 9.96 -1.30
C LYS A 280 -12.45 9.66 -2.60
N LEU A 281 -11.28 9.00 -2.54
CA LEU A 281 -10.54 8.60 -3.75
C LEU A 281 -11.40 7.76 -4.68
N LEU A 282 -12.16 6.80 -4.14
CA LEU A 282 -13.08 5.98 -4.95
C LEU A 282 -14.18 6.82 -5.61
N ASN A 283 -14.72 7.80 -4.89
CA ASN A 283 -15.72 8.71 -5.45
C ASN A 283 -15.12 9.64 -6.52
N ASP A 284 -13.88 10.09 -6.33
CA ASP A 284 -13.16 10.87 -7.34
C ASP A 284 -12.91 10.03 -8.60
N LEU A 285 -12.50 8.75 -8.46
CA LEU A 285 -12.37 7.78 -9.55
C LEU A 285 -13.69 7.61 -10.31
N LEU A 286 -14.81 7.46 -9.59
CA LEU A 286 -16.14 7.41 -10.20
C LEU A 286 -16.45 8.68 -11.01
N THR A 287 -16.11 9.85 -10.45
CA THR A 287 -16.37 11.16 -11.07
C THR A 287 -15.57 11.36 -12.35
N VAL A 288 -14.34 10.84 -12.44
CA VAL A 288 -13.51 10.88 -13.66
C VAL A 288 -13.84 9.76 -14.65
N GLY A 289 -14.95 9.04 -14.46
CA GLY A 289 -15.47 8.07 -15.42
C GLY A 289 -14.98 6.64 -15.24
N ALA A 290 -14.40 6.30 -14.07
CA ALA A 290 -14.14 4.90 -13.75
C ALA A 290 -15.49 4.13 -13.72
N PRO A 291 -15.59 2.94 -14.34
CA PRO A 291 -16.84 2.18 -14.31
C PRO A 291 -17.22 1.85 -12.86
N ALA A 292 -18.43 2.25 -12.46
CA ALA A 292 -18.94 2.00 -11.10
C ALA A 292 -18.84 0.51 -10.72
N GLN A 293 -19.01 -0.37 -11.71
CA GLN A 293 -18.84 -1.80 -11.55
C GLN A 293 -17.45 -2.19 -11.02
N ASN A 294 -16.40 -1.59 -11.54
CA ASN A 294 -15.03 -1.98 -11.21
C ASN A 294 -14.67 -1.48 -9.80
N ILE A 295 -15.25 -0.36 -9.37
CA ILE A 295 -15.18 0.07 -7.96
C ILE A 295 -15.91 -0.93 -7.06
N LEU A 296 -17.06 -1.48 -7.48
CA LEU A 296 -17.75 -2.52 -6.70
C LEU A 296 -16.95 -3.81 -6.58
N GLU A 297 -16.19 -4.20 -7.61
CA GLU A 297 -15.33 -5.40 -7.54
C GLU A 297 -14.28 -5.28 -6.42
N LEU A 298 -13.75 -4.09 -6.15
CA LEU A 298 -12.84 -3.87 -5.01
C LEU A 298 -13.46 -4.28 -3.67
N PHE A 299 -14.76 -4.02 -3.49
CA PHE A 299 -15.46 -4.37 -2.25
C PHE A 299 -15.79 -5.86 -2.14
N LYS A 300 -15.68 -6.63 -3.23
CA LYS A 300 -15.86 -8.09 -3.23
C LYS A 300 -14.61 -8.83 -2.81
N LEU A 301 -13.44 -8.19 -2.87
CA LEU A 301 -12.17 -8.80 -2.48
C LEU A 301 -12.21 -9.18 -0.99
N GLN A 302 -11.98 -10.46 -0.70
CA GLN A 302 -11.99 -11.02 0.64
C GLN A 302 -10.61 -11.57 1.02
N THR A 303 -10.26 -11.45 2.30
CA THR A 303 -9.19 -12.25 2.89
C THR A 303 -9.58 -13.73 2.95
N ASN A 304 -8.62 -14.61 3.25
CA ASN A 304 -8.87 -16.03 3.46
C ASN A 304 -9.87 -16.31 4.62
N ASP A 305 -10.11 -15.31 5.47
CA ASP A 305 -11.05 -15.36 6.58
C ASP A 305 -12.46 -14.81 6.21
N GLY A 306 -12.66 -14.48 4.94
CA GLY A 306 -13.90 -13.91 4.42
C GLY A 306 -14.09 -12.42 4.75
N TRP A 307 -13.06 -11.72 5.24
CA TRP A 307 -13.18 -10.28 5.51
C TRP A 307 -13.02 -9.46 4.24
N ASN A 308 -13.99 -8.61 3.93
CA ASN A 308 -13.88 -7.56 2.91
C ASN A 308 -13.87 -6.16 3.56
N VAL A 309 -13.62 -5.12 2.75
CA VAL A 309 -13.56 -3.72 3.23
C VAL A 309 -14.85 -3.29 3.94
N GLY A 310 -16.01 -3.66 3.40
CA GLY A 310 -17.31 -3.33 4.01
C GLY A 310 -17.51 -3.98 5.38
N LEU A 311 -17.12 -5.26 5.52
CA LEU A 311 -17.15 -5.99 6.78
C LEU A 311 -16.21 -5.35 7.80
N GLN A 312 -14.99 -5.00 7.39
CA GLN A 312 -14.04 -4.31 8.27
C GLN A 312 -14.58 -2.96 8.74
N ILE A 313 -15.04 -2.11 7.81
CA ILE A 313 -15.63 -0.81 8.15
C ILE A 313 -16.81 -0.96 9.12
N ALA A 314 -17.71 -1.92 8.87
CA ALA A 314 -18.87 -2.15 9.73
C ALA A 314 -18.48 -2.72 11.11
N SER A 315 -17.42 -3.52 11.22
CA SER A 315 -17.01 -4.10 12.50
C SER A 315 -16.22 -3.13 13.36
N THR A 316 -15.36 -2.30 12.77
CA THR A 316 -14.26 -1.67 13.50
C THR A 316 -14.29 -0.14 13.47
N CYS A 317 -14.88 0.47 12.43
CA CYS A 317 -14.95 1.93 12.32
C CYS A 317 -16.14 2.53 13.09
N GLY A 318 -16.13 3.85 13.27
CA GLY A 318 -17.24 4.59 13.88
C GLY A 318 -18.42 4.85 12.92
N ALA A 319 -19.58 5.19 13.48
CA ALA A 319 -20.84 5.45 12.77
C ALA A 319 -20.73 6.43 11.59
N THR A 320 -19.92 7.49 11.71
CA THR A 320 -19.70 8.45 10.61
C THR A 320 -19.04 7.80 9.40
N THR A 321 -18.05 6.94 9.61
CA THR A 321 -17.34 6.24 8.53
C THR A 321 -18.21 5.16 7.89
N VAL A 322 -18.98 4.42 8.69
CA VAL A 322 -19.96 3.45 8.14
C VAL A 322 -21.01 4.15 7.27
N ARG A 323 -21.52 5.30 7.72
CA ARG A 323 -22.46 6.10 6.91
C ARG A 323 -21.83 6.65 5.63
N ALA A 324 -20.55 7.04 5.67
CA ALA A 324 -19.81 7.44 4.46
C ALA A 324 -19.66 6.29 3.47
N TYR A 325 -19.39 5.07 3.96
CA TYR A 325 -19.35 3.87 3.13
C TYR A 325 -20.71 3.58 2.49
N LEU A 326 -21.80 3.61 3.27
CA LEU A 326 -23.16 3.42 2.75
C LEU A 326 -23.55 4.49 1.73
N LYS A 327 -23.10 5.74 1.93
CA LYS A 327 -23.28 6.83 0.96
C LYS A 327 -22.57 6.51 -0.35
N LEU A 328 -21.30 6.07 -0.31
CA LEU A 328 -20.56 5.69 -1.52
C LEU A 328 -21.28 4.58 -2.30
N LEU A 329 -21.82 3.56 -1.63
CA LEU A 329 -22.61 2.52 -2.30
C LEU A 329 -23.87 3.09 -2.99
N ASN A 330 -24.52 4.08 -2.37
CA ASN A 330 -25.65 4.77 -2.99
C ASN A 330 -25.22 5.66 -4.17
N ASP A 331 -24.06 6.31 -4.07
CA ASP A 331 -23.50 7.11 -5.17
C ASP A 331 -23.18 6.20 -6.37
N LEU A 332 -22.63 5.01 -6.13
CA LEU A 332 -22.42 3.98 -7.15
C LEU A 332 -23.74 3.51 -7.77
N LEU A 333 -24.78 3.28 -6.96
CA LEU A 333 -26.12 2.96 -7.46
C LEU A 333 -26.68 4.06 -8.37
N THR A 334 -26.46 5.33 -7.99
CA THR A 334 -26.89 6.50 -8.78
C THR A 334 -26.09 6.65 -10.07
N ALA A 335 -24.86 6.15 -10.09
CA ALA A 335 -24.01 6.06 -11.29
C ALA A 335 -24.27 4.77 -12.10
N ASP A 336 -25.50 4.26 -12.07
CA ASP A 336 -25.97 3.09 -12.81
C ASP A 336 -25.19 1.78 -12.52
N ALA A 337 -24.60 1.65 -11.33
CA ALA A 337 -24.02 0.38 -10.94
C ALA A 337 -25.11 -0.71 -10.85
N PRO A 338 -24.85 -1.93 -11.34
CA PRO A 338 -25.86 -2.99 -11.32
C PRO A 338 -26.30 -3.33 -9.89
N VAL A 339 -27.60 -3.20 -9.63
CA VAL A 339 -28.22 -3.46 -8.33
C VAL A 339 -27.83 -4.81 -7.75
N GLN A 340 -27.79 -5.86 -8.58
CA GLN A 340 -27.38 -7.20 -8.16
C GLN A 340 -25.95 -7.26 -7.61
N HIS A 341 -25.05 -6.39 -8.06
CA HIS A 341 -23.66 -6.38 -7.61
C HIS A 341 -23.52 -5.68 -6.26
N ILE A 342 -24.30 -4.62 -6.01
CA ILE A 342 -24.37 -4.02 -4.66
C ILE A 342 -25.00 -5.00 -3.68
N LEU A 343 -26.07 -5.71 -4.08
CA LEU A 343 -26.69 -6.74 -3.25
C LEU A 343 -25.72 -7.88 -2.91
N ALA A 344 -24.88 -8.29 -3.86
CA ALA A 344 -23.89 -9.33 -3.65
C ALA A 344 -22.92 -8.97 -2.51
N LEU A 345 -22.53 -7.70 -2.37
CA LEU A 345 -21.67 -7.24 -1.26
C LEU A 345 -22.29 -7.51 0.11
N PHE A 346 -23.61 -7.38 0.25
CA PHE A 346 -24.31 -7.63 1.50
C PHE A 346 -24.53 -9.13 1.79
N LYS A 347 -24.35 -9.99 0.79
CA LYS A 347 -24.37 -11.45 0.93
C LYS A 347 -23.01 -12.03 1.31
N LEU A 348 -21.91 -11.26 1.13
CA LEU A 348 -20.58 -11.71 1.55
C LEU A 348 -20.53 -11.91 3.06
N GLN A 349 -19.97 -13.06 3.47
CA GLN A 349 -19.85 -13.48 4.85
C GLN A 349 -18.38 -13.70 5.23
N THR A 350 -18.04 -13.41 6.49
CA THR A 350 -16.83 -13.97 7.11
C THR A 350 -16.96 -15.48 7.27
N ASN A 351 -15.87 -16.16 7.60
CA ASN A 351 -15.89 -17.60 7.88
C ASN A 351 -16.85 -17.99 9.02
N ASP A 352 -17.18 -17.06 9.92
CA ASP A 352 -18.13 -17.25 11.02
C ASP A 352 -19.59 -16.84 10.66
N GLY A 353 -19.85 -16.60 9.36
CA GLY A 353 -21.16 -16.23 8.84
C GLY A 353 -21.58 -14.77 9.05
N TRP A 354 -20.69 -13.86 9.47
CA TRP A 354 -21.05 -12.45 9.67
C TRP A 354 -21.14 -11.69 8.36
N THR A 355 -22.25 -10.97 8.16
CA THR A 355 -22.42 -10.01 7.05
C THR A 355 -22.25 -8.58 7.53
N VAL A 356 -22.13 -7.63 6.58
CA VAL A 356 -22.14 -6.19 6.88
C VAL A 356 -23.41 -5.81 7.65
N GLY A 357 -24.56 -6.38 7.29
CA GLY A 357 -25.82 -6.14 7.98
C GLY A 357 -25.80 -6.60 9.44
N HIS A 358 -25.22 -7.76 9.74
CA HIS A 358 -25.05 -8.25 11.11
C HIS A 358 -24.17 -7.31 11.95
N LEU A 359 -23.06 -6.84 11.37
CA LEU A 359 -22.11 -5.97 12.07
C LEU A 359 -22.71 -4.58 12.32
N ILE A 360 -23.42 -4.01 11.35
CA ILE A 360 -24.16 -2.75 11.52
C ILE A 360 -25.22 -2.90 12.62
N ALA A 361 -26.01 -3.98 12.59
CA ALA A 361 -27.06 -4.25 13.57
C ALA A 361 -26.51 -4.34 15.00
N ARG A 362 -25.34 -4.97 15.15
CA ARG A 362 -24.73 -5.28 16.45
C ARG A 362 -23.98 -4.11 17.06
N HIS A 363 -23.28 -3.32 16.25
CA HIS A 363 -22.26 -2.38 16.74
C HIS A 363 -22.61 -0.90 16.58
N HIS A 364 -23.63 -0.56 15.80
CA HIS A 364 -23.87 0.84 15.41
C HIS A 364 -25.18 1.42 15.94
N ASP A 365 -25.23 2.75 15.93
CA ASP A 365 -26.38 3.51 16.39
C ASP A 365 -27.59 3.41 15.44
N ALA A 366 -28.74 3.88 15.94
CA ALA A 366 -29.98 3.87 15.18
C ALA A 366 -29.88 4.66 13.87
N ALA A 367 -29.13 5.76 13.84
CA ALA A 367 -28.97 6.59 12.63
C ALA A 367 -28.19 5.83 11.53
N THR A 368 -27.21 5.03 11.91
CA THR A 368 -26.42 4.19 10.99
C THR A 368 -27.25 3.01 10.48
N VAL A 369 -28.02 2.37 11.37
CA VAL A 369 -28.98 1.32 10.99
C VAL A 369 -30.04 1.86 10.02
N GLN A 370 -30.55 3.08 10.25
CA GLN A 370 -31.47 3.75 9.33
C GLN A 370 -30.84 4.05 7.97
N ALA A 371 -29.57 4.50 7.95
CA ALA A 371 -28.87 4.72 6.69
C ALA A 371 -28.72 3.41 5.89
N TYR A 372 -28.51 2.28 6.57
CA TYR A 372 -28.47 0.96 5.93
C TYR A 372 -29.84 0.59 5.33
N PHE A 373 -30.93 0.76 6.07
CA PHE A 373 -32.28 0.53 5.52
C PHE A 373 -32.62 1.43 4.35
N LYS A 374 -32.21 2.70 4.42
CA LYS A 374 -32.41 3.63 3.33
C LYS A 374 -31.76 3.08 2.05
N LEU A 375 -30.51 2.63 2.12
CA LEU A 375 -29.84 2.00 0.99
C LEU A 375 -30.57 0.74 0.49
N LEU A 376 -31.09 -0.11 1.38
CA LEU A 376 -31.91 -1.27 0.96
C LEU A 376 -33.19 -0.85 0.22
N ASN A 377 -33.86 0.21 0.67
CA ASN A 377 -35.03 0.77 -0.01
C ASN A 377 -34.67 1.42 -1.35
N ASP A 378 -33.52 2.11 -1.42
CA ASP A 378 -33.01 2.70 -2.64
C ASP A 378 -32.71 1.59 -3.67
N LEU A 379 -32.17 0.44 -3.23
CA LEU A 379 -31.98 -0.76 -4.07
C LEU A 379 -33.31 -1.33 -4.57
N LEU A 380 -34.34 -1.45 -3.72
CA LEU A 380 -35.69 -1.87 -4.13
C LEU A 380 -36.27 -0.94 -5.19
N THR A 381 -36.12 0.36 -4.99
CA THR A 381 -36.58 1.39 -5.92
C THR A 381 -35.85 1.30 -7.26
N ALA A 382 -34.56 0.95 -7.22
CA ALA A 382 -33.75 0.70 -8.42
C ALA A 382 -34.02 -0.68 -9.08
N GLY A 383 -34.99 -1.46 -8.57
CA GLY A 383 -35.40 -2.72 -9.18
C GLY A 383 -34.80 -3.98 -8.57
N ALA A 384 -34.20 -3.91 -7.37
CA ALA A 384 -33.81 -5.10 -6.63
C ALA A 384 -35.03 -6.00 -6.37
N PRO A 385 -34.95 -7.32 -6.63
CA PRO A 385 -36.00 -8.22 -6.21
C PRO A 385 -36.16 -8.19 -4.68
N ALA A 386 -37.40 -7.97 -4.23
CA ALA A 386 -37.82 -8.05 -2.83
C ALA A 386 -37.23 -9.27 -2.10
N GLN A 387 -37.28 -10.41 -2.79
CA GLN A 387 -36.82 -11.70 -2.29
C GLN A 387 -35.32 -11.68 -1.97
N ASN A 388 -34.50 -11.00 -2.79
CA ASN A 388 -33.06 -10.90 -2.54
C ASN A 388 -32.77 -10.06 -1.30
N ILE A 389 -33.55 -9.01 -1.04
CA ILE A 389 -33.45 -8.24 0.21
C ILE A 389 -33.88 -9.10 1.39
N LEU A 390 -35.00 -9.83 1.28
CA LEU A 390 -35.49 -10.72 2.33
C LEU A 390 -34.46 -11.80 2.69
N GLU A 391 -33.75 -12.35 1.70
CA GLU A 391 -32.67 -13.32 1.90
C GLU A 391 -31.55 -12.77 2.79
N LEU A 392 -31.20 -11.48 2.68
CA LEU A 392 -30.17 -10.87 3.55
C LEU A 392 -30.51 -11.00 5.03
N PHE A 393 -31.79 -10.86 5.38
CA PHE A 393 -32.27 -11.00 6.76
C PHE A 393 -32.37 -12.45 7.23
N LYS A 394 -32.33 -13.41 6.31
CA LYS A 394 -32.32 -14.85 6.61
C LYS A 394 -30.92 -15.43 6.73
N LEU A 395 -29.89 -14.72 6.27
CA LEU A 395 -28.50 -15.11 6.50
C LEU A 395 -28.24 -15.23 8.01
N GLN A 396 -27.49 -16.27 8.38
CA GLN A 396 -27.18 -16.60 9.75
C GLN A 396 -25.67 -16.61 9.96
N THR A 397 -25.25 -16.20 11.15
CA THR A 397 -23.93 -16.53 11.67
C THR A 397 -23.84 -18.01 12.02
N ASP A 398 -22.64 -18.53 12.28
CA ASP A 398 -22.44 -19.91 12.73
C ASP A 398 -23.15 -20.23 14.06
N SER A 399 -23.51 -19.19 14.81
CA SER A 399 -24.28 -19.28 16.05
C SER A 399 -25.79 -19.13 15.84
N GLY A 400 -26.26 -19.13 14.58
CA GLY A 400 -27.67 -19.03 14.21
C GLY A 400 -28.28 -17.63 14.31
N TRP A 401 -27.47 -16.59 14.58
CA TRP A 401 -27.99 -15.23 14.69
C TRP A 401 -28.28 -14.66 13.32
N THR A 402 -29.47 -14.08 13.17
CA THR A 402 -29.82 -13.26 12.01
C THR A 402 -29.73 -11.76 12.35
N ILE A 403 -29.73 -10.91 11.33
CA ILE A 403 -29.80 -9.45 11.49
C ILE A 403 -30.97 -9.04 12.43
N GLY A 404 -32.14 -9.67 12.28
CA GLY A 404 -33.32 -9.39 13.10
C GLY A 404 -33.17 -9.76 14.58
N HIS A 405 -32.39 -10.79 14.90
CA HIS A 405 -32.09 -11.13 16.29
C HIS A 405 -31.20 -10.08 16.97
N LEU A 406 -30.31 -9.45 16.21
CA LEU A 406 -29.37 -8.45 16.71
C LEU A 406 -30.01 -7.06 16.87
N ASN A 407 -31.07 -6.77 16.10
CA ASN A 407 -31.75 -5.48 16.17
C ASN A 407 -33.27 -5.61 15.94
N ALA A 408 -34.06 -5.22 16.94
CA ALA A 408 -35.52 -5.33 16.92
C ALA A 408 -36.18 -4.53 15.77
N ALA A 409 -35.59 -3.41 15.35
CA ALA A 409 -36.11 -2.65 14.22
C ALA A 409 -35.85 -3.37 12.89
N MET A 410 -34.73 -4.09 12.76
CA MET A 410 -34.45 -4.99 11.63
C MET A 410 -35.40 -6.16 11.58
N ASN A 411 -35.83 -6.68 12.74
CA ASN A 411 -36.89 -7.68 12.79
C ASN A 411 -38.26 -7.11 12.36
N SER A 412 -38.56 -5.85 12.71
CA SER A 412 -39.79 -5.19 12.24
C SER A 412 -39.78 -5.02 10.72
N TYR A 413 -38.70 -4.47 10.17
CA TYR A 413 -38.54 -4.27 8.73
C TYR A 413 -38.62 -5.59 7.95
N TYR A 414 -37.97 -6.65 8.45
CA TYR A 414 -38.07 -8.00 7.89
C TYR A 414 -39.53 -8.47 7.77
N ARG A 415 -40.31 -8.35 8.85
CA ARG A 415 -41.73 -8.78 8.85
C ARG A 415 -42.57 -7.97 7.87
N GLU A 416 -42.32 -6.66 7.75
CA GLU A 416 -43.05 -5.81 6.81
C GLU A 416 -42.78 -6.21 5.35
N ILE A 417 -41.51 -6.44 4.96
CA ILE A 417 -41.17 -6.96 3.63
C ILE A 417 -41.80 -8.34 3.38
N GLU A 418 -41.75 -9.22 4.38
CA GLU A 418 -42.30 -10.58 4.25
C GLU A 418 -43.81 -10.55 3.98
N GLU A 419 -44.56 -9.70 4.69
CA GLU A 419 -45.99 -9.53 4.47
C GLU A 419 -46.29 -8.90 3.10
N GLU A 420 -45.51 -7.91 2.66
CA GLU A 420 -45.70 -7.31 1.33
C GLU A 420 -45.45 -8.31 0.20
N ILE A 421 -44.43 -9.17 0.32
CA ILE A 421 -44.18 -10.26 -0.62
C ILE A 421 -45.36 -11.25 -0.65
N LYS A 422 -45.88 -11.65 0.52
CA LYS A 422 -47.06 -12.56 0.59
C LYS A 422 -48.27 -11.96 -0.10
N VAL A 423 -48.53 -10.67 0.13
CA VAL A 423 -49.62 -9.92 -0.51
C VAL A 423 -49.41 -9.92 -2.03
N ASN A 424 -48.22 -9.55 -2.50
CA ASN A 424 -47.90 -9.48 -3.92
C ASN A 424 -47.96 -10.86 -4.61
N GLN A 425 -47.51 -11.93 -3.96
CA GLN A 425 -47.65 -13.30 -4.48
C GLN A 425 -49.12 -13.73 -4.59
N LYS A 426 -49.94 -13.40 -3.58
CA LYS A 426 -51.38 -13.66 -3.61
C LYS A 426 -52.05 -12.92 -4.77
N TYR A 427 -51.71 -11.65 -5.01
CA TYR A 427 -52.24 -10.87 -6.12
C TYR A 427 -51.74 -11.35 -7.50
N ALA A 428 -50.46 -11.71 -7.62
CA ALA A 428 -49.90 -12.27 -8.86
C ALA A 428 -50.51 -13.64 -9.21
N SER A 429 -50.92 -14.42 -8.20
CA SER A 429 -51.62 -15.70 -8.41
C SER A 429 -53.05 -15.53 -8.92
N THR A 430 -53.65 -14.34 -8.74
CA THR A 430 -55.01 -14.06 -9.19
C THR A 430 -55.07 -13.28 -10.51
N HIS A 431 -54.08 -12.45 -10.85
CA HIS A 431 -54.07 -11.62 -12.08
C HIS A 431 -52.68 -11.65 -12.80
N PHE A 432 -52.63 -12.04 -14.07
CA PHE A 432 -51.43 -12.01 -14.97
C PHE A 432 -51.09 -10.53 -15.36
N HIS A 433 -49.88 -10.01 -15.58
CA HIS A 433 -48.46 -10.42 -15.49
C HIS A 433 -47.64 -9.12 -15.29
N GLY A 434 -46.61 -9.14 -14.44
CA GLY A 434 -45.42 -8.30 -14.64
C GLY A 434 -45.41 -6.87 -14.08
N ALA A 435 -45.58 -6.68 -12.77
CA ALA A 435 -44.90 -5.58 -12.04
C ALA A 435 -44.85 -5.90 -10.53
N SER A 436 -43.64 -5.90 -9.96
CA SER A 436 -43.42 -5.87 -8.52
C SER A 436 -43.86 -4.50 -7.98
N PHE A 437 -45.13 -4.36 -7.63
CA PHE A 437 -45.65 -3.15 -7.02
C PHE A 437 -45.28 -3.14 -5.54
N PHE A 438 -44.23 -2.40 -5.18
CA PHE A 438 -44.04 -1.96 -3.80
C PHE A 438 -44.92 -0.73 -3.59
N SER A 439 -45.70 -0.70 -2.51
CA SER A 439 -46.58 0.43 -2.27
C SER A 439 -45.75 1.68 -1.90
N ALA A 440 -46.06 2.85 -2.48
CA ALA A 440 -45.50 4.13 -2.01
C ALA A 440 -45.75 4.39 -0.51
N GLU A 441 -46.70 3.66 0.07
CA GLU A 441 -47.08 3.65 1.47
C GLU A 441 -46.04 2.93 2.37
N PHE A 442 -45.38 1.87 1.86
CA PHE A 442 -44.29 1.18 2.55
C PHE A 442 -43.10 2.12 2.83
N THR A 443 -42.62 2.83 1.81
CA THR A 443 -41.51 3.80 1.92
C THR A 443 -41.83 4.95 2.88
N LYS A 444 -43.11 5.37 2.95
CA LYS A 444 -43.57 6.47 3.79
C LYS A 444 -43.68 6.09 5.27
N LYS A 445 -44.12 4.86 5.58
CA LYS A 445 -44.39 4.39 6.95
C LYS A 445 -43.10 4.22 7.78
N PHE A 446 -42.03 3.77 7.14
CA PHE A 446 -40.77 3.46 7.84
C PHE A 446 -39.95 4.71 8.22
N SER A 447 -40.00 5.77 7.41
CA SER A 447 -39.29 7.03 7.68
C SER A 447 -39.72 7.74 8.98
N SER A 448 -40.83 7.30 9.59
CA SER A 448 -41.46 7.96 10.75
C SER A 448 -41.39 7.18 12.07
N SER A 449 -40.89 5.94 12.05
CA SER A 449 -41.07 4.99 13.16
C SER A 449 -39.73 4.52 13.77
N TYR A 450 -39.08 5.41 14.53
CA TYR A 450 -37.94 5.00 15.38
C TYR A 450 -37.95 5.72 16.74
N PRO A 451 -38.03 4.97 17.87
CA PRO A 451 -37.80 5.53 19.19
C PRO A 451 -36.28 5.63 19.48
N LYS A 452 -35.87 6.76 20.06
CA LYS A 452 -34.49 6.99 20.54
C LYS A 452 -34.14 5.95 21.62
N ARG A 453 -33.13 5.12 21.40
CA ARG A 453 -32.58 4.22 22.43
C ARG A 453 -31.25 4.77 22.96
N ASN A 454 -31.08 4.75 24.28
CA ASN A 454 -29.82 5.08 24.94
C ASN A 454 -28.76 4.00 24.68
N PRO A 455 -27.50 4.38 24.37
CA PRO A 455 -26.43 3.41 24.19
C PRO A 455 -26.09 2.72 25.52
N LEU A 456 -25.97 1.39 25.48
CA LEU A 456 -25.32 0.63 26.55
C LEU A 456 -23.83 0.99 26.60
N SER A 457 -23.26 1.04 27.80
CA SER A 457 -21.97 1.64 28.12
C SER A 457 -20.77 1.03 27.37
N PRO A 458 -19.76 1.84 26.99
CA PRO A 458 -18.59 1.35 26.26
C PRO A 458 -17.52 0.88 27.26
N LYS A 459 -17.65 -0.30 27.85
CA LYS A 459 -16.53 -0.98 28.53
C LYS A 459 -16.60 -2.50 28.38
N LYS A 460 -16.15 -2.96 27.22
CA LYS A 460 -15.35 -4.17 27.03
C LYS A 460 -14.88 -4.18 25.57
N ARG A 461 -13.68 -3.64 25.33
CA ARG A 461 -12.94 -3.97 24.10
C ARG A 461 -12.75 -5.48 24.11
N CYS A 462 -13.36 -6.18 23.15
CA CYS A 462 -12.92 -7.53 22.84
C CYS A 462 -11.51 -7.40 22.26
N SER A 463 -10.53 -7.94 22.99
CA SER A 463 -9.33 -8.46 22.35
C SER A 463 -9.80 -9.58 21.42
N ILE A 464 -9.77 -9.33 20.12
CA ILE A 464 -9.76 -10.42 19.15
C ILE A 464 -8.38 -11.04 19.34
N ASN A 465 -8.33 -12.25 19.90
CA ASN A 465 -7.16 -13.11 19.78
C ASN A 465 -7.02 -13.45 18.30
N SER A 466 -6.37 -12.56 17.53
CA SER A 466 -5.74 -12.97 16.28
C SER A 466 -4.63 -13.92 16.66
N VAL A 467 -4.70 -15.14 16.13
CA VAL A 467 -3.58 -16.09 16.16
C VAL A 467 -2.34 -15.34 15.67
N ASP A 468 -1.38 -15.24 16.58
CA ASP A 468 -0.07 -14.67 16.38
C ASP A 468 0.64 -15.43 15.24
N PRO A 469 1.08 -14.78 14.14
CA PRO A 469 1.96 -15.41 13.18
C PRO A 469 3.43 -15.39 13.64
N LEU A 470 3.69 -15.42 14.96
CA LEU A 470 5.00 -15.69 15.57
C LEU A 470 4.98 -17.02 16.35
N ALA A 471 4.69 -18.11 15.65
CA ALA A 471 4.94 -19.47 16.15
C ALA A 471 5.65 -20.32 15.11
N GLN A 472 6.68 -19.77 14.48
CA GLN A 472 7.67 -20.54 13.72
C GLN A 472 9.03 -19.79 13.65
N SER A 473 9.59 -19.42 14.80
CA SER A 473 11.03 -19.09 14.92
C SER A 473 11.60 -19.27 16.34
N LYS A 474 10.98 -20.14 17.15
CA LYS A 474 11.42 -20.40 18.53
C LYS A 474 12.70 -21.25 18.65
N SER A 475 13.41 -21.51 17.55
CA SER A 475 14.71 -22.20 17.55
C SER A 475 15.91 -21.30 17.27
N GLU A 476 15.73 -19.98 17.05
CA GLU A 476 16.84 -19.07 16.72
C GLU A 476 17.03 -17.91 17.73
N SER A 477 16.10 -17.69 18.67
CA SER A 477 16.23 -16.65 19.70
C SER A 477 17.06 -17.08 20.93
N GLU A 478 17.37 -18.37 21.09
CA GLU A 478 18.21 -18.85 22.19
C GLU A 478 19.72 -18.63 21.95
N ALA A 479 20.13 -18.31 20.72
CA ALA A 479 21.51 -17.91 20.41
C ALA A 479 21.83 -16.44 20.74
N PHE A 480 20.82 -15.58 20.89
CA PHE A 480 21.00 -14.13 21.09
C PHE A 480 20.98 -13.70 22.57
N LEU A 481 20.48 -14.54 23.48
CA LEU A 481 20.43 -14.25 24.92
C LEU A 481 21.63 -14.79 25.71
N LEU A 482 22.58 -15.47 25.06
CA LEU A 482 23.78 -15.99 25.71
C LEU A 482 24.97 -15.02 25.75
N ASP A 483 24.91 -13.89 25.03
CA ASP A 483 26.06 -12.97 24.87
C ASP A 483 25.93 -11.64 25.65
N LEU A 484 24.79 -11.42 26.33
CA LEU A 484 24.52 -10.21 27.12
C LEU A 484 24.75 -10.38 28.63
N LYS A 485 25.45 -11.46 29.04
CA LYS A 485 25.76 -11.77 30.45
C LYS A 485 27.26 -11.85 30.78
N LYS A 486 28.13 -11.38 29.89
CA LYS A 486 29.53 -11.12 30.22
C LYS A 486 29.74 -9.61 30.21
N ASP A 487 30.42 -9.10 31.23
CA ASP A 487 30.79 -7.70 31.44
C ASP A 487 29.81 -6.88 32.29
N THR A 488 29.71 -7.24 33.57
CA THR A 488 29.55 -6.23 34.62
C THR A 488 30.38 -6.64 35.84
N HIS A 489 31.58 -6.09 35.95
CA HIS A 489 32.31 -5.99 37.21
C HIS A 489 33.10 -4.68 37.25
N ILE A 490 33.34 -4.21 38.48
CA ILE A 490 34.07 -3.01 38.94
C ILE A 490 33.09 -1.87 39.25
N PHE A 491 32.81 -1.51 40.52
CA PHE A 491 33.74 -1.23 41.62
C PHE A 491 33.31 -1.78 43.00
N SER A 492 34.29 -2.26 43.77
CA SER A 492 34.29 -2.18 45.24
C SER A 492 35.72 -1.99 45.77
N LEU A 493 36.08 -0.73 46.01
CA LEU A 493 36.83 -0.14 47.13
C LEU A 493 37.41 1.20 46.70
#